data_AF-A0A2X3EUW9-F1
#
_entry.id   AF-A0A2X3EUW9-F1
#
_cell.length_a   1.000
_cell.length_b   1.000
_cell.length_c   1.000
_cell.angle_alpha   90.00
_cell.angle_beta   90.00
_cell.angle_gamma   90.00
#
_symmetry.space_group_name_H-M   'P 1'
#
loop_
_entity.id
_entity.type
_entity.pdbx_description
1 polymer ?
#
loop_
_entity_poly.entity_id
_entity_poly.type
_entity_poly.pdbx_seq_one_letter_code
_entity_poly.pdbx_strand_id
1 'polypeptide(L)'
;MSQANLSETLFKPRFKHPETSTLVRRFSAGKPQAMQSALSGNHVDHWYRLINRLMWIWRGVTPQEILDVQARIVMSEAERTDPELFDTVIGYRGGNWIFEWAKEAMQWQQKAGRKPILC
;
A
#
# COMPACT_ATOMS: atom_id res chain seq x y z
N MET A 1 24.42 -29.30 11.83
CA MET A 1 24.22 -27.99 11.19
C MET A 1 24.36 -28.21 9.68
N SER A 2 23.26 -28.38 8.95
CA SER A 2 23.31 -28.63 7.50
C SER A 2 23.80 -27.39 6.76
N GLN A 3 24.84 -27.56 5.96
CA GLN A 3 25.47 -26.53 5.15
C GLN A 3 24.46 -26.09 4.07
N ALA A 4 24.06 -24.81 4.08
CA ALA A 4 23.07 -24.30 3.13
C ALA A 4 23.59 -24.43 1.69
N ASN A 5 22.82 -25.10 0.83
CA ASN A 5 23.19 -25.35 -0.55
C ASN A 5 23.20 -24.02 -1.33
N LEU A 6 24.38 -23.61 -1.83
CA LEU A 6 24.57 -22.30 -2.46
C LEU A 6 23.70 -22.11 -3.71
N SER A 7 23.41 -23.20 -4.41
CA SER A 7 22.49 -23.24 -5.56
C SER A 7 21.06 -22.85 -5.16
N GLU A 8 20.53 -23.37 -4.05
CA GLU A 8 19.19 -23.02 -3.56
C GLU A 8 19.08 -21.54 -3.14
N THR A 9 20.18 -20.91 -2.77
CA THR A 9 20.20 -19.49 -2.40
C THR A 9 20.25 -18.58 -3.62
N LEU A 10 21.00 -18.98 -4.66
CA LEU A 10 21.17 -18.24 -5.91
C LEU A 10 19.94 -18.34 -6.83
N PHE A 11 19.28 -19.49 -6.88
CA PHE A 11 18.11 -19.73 -7.75
C PHE A 11 16.77 -19.50 -7.07
N LYS A 12 16.74 -18.95 -5.85
CA LYS A 12 15.48 -18.55 -5.21
C LYS A 12 14.79 -17.51 -6.08
N PRO A 13 13.56 -17.77 -6.58
CA PRO A 13 12.85 -16.81 -7.41
C PRO A 13 12.60 -15.54 -6.61
N ARG A 14 13.33 -14.48 -6.96
CA ARG A 14 13.10 -13.15 -6.39
C ARG A 14 11.92 -12.57 -7.14
N PHE A 15 10.74 -12.67 -6.55
CA PHE A 15 9.54 -12.03 -7.08
C PHE A 15 9.68 -10.49 -6.94
N LYS A 16 10.29 -9.86 -7.94
CA LYS A 16 10.20 -8.41 -8.14
C LYS A 16 8.89 -8.14 -8.87
N HIS A 17 7.79 -8.10 -8.13
CA HIS A 17 6.51 -7.69 -8.70
C HIS A 17 6.61 -6.22 -9.15
N PRO A 18 6.23 -5.91 -10.41
CA PRO A 18 6.19 -4.54 -10.87
C PRO A 18 5.25 -3.72 -9.98
N GLU A 19 5.69 -2.51 -9.63
CA GLU A 19 4.91 -1.62 -8.79
C GLU A 19 3.68 -1.12 -9.56
N THR A 20 2.56 -0.92 -8.86
CA THR A 20 1.22 -0.71 -9.45
C THR A 20 1.16 0.44 -10.44
N SER A 21 1.86 1.55 -10.20
CA SER A 21 1.87 2.70 -11.13
C SER A 21 2.51 2.37 -12.49
N THR A 22 3.38 1.35 -12.54
CA THR A 22 4.10 0.96 -13.76
C THR A 22 3.34 -0.02 -14.66
N LEU A 23 2.24 -0.60 -14.16
CA LEU A 23 1.53 -1.67 -14.86
C LEU A 23 0.86 -1.21 -16.16
N VAL A 24 0.43 0.06 -16.22
CA VAL A 24 -0.27 0.63 -17.38
C VAL A 24 0.60 1.70 -18.02
N ARG A 25 1.12 1.42 -19.22
CA ARG A 25 1.82 2.43 -20.04
C ARG A 25 0.82 3.42 -20.62
N ARG A 26 0.74 4.62 -20.04
CA ARG A 26 -0.03 5.74 -20.61
C ARG A 26 0.86 6.54 -21.56
N PHE A 27 0.52 6.52 -22.85
CA PHE A 27 1.21 7.29 -23.89
C PHE A 27 0.99 8.81 -23.78
N SER A 28 0.02 9.24 -22.98
CA SER A 28 -0.20 10.63 -22.62
C SER A 28 -0.64 10.70 -21.15
N ALA A 29 0.27 11.08 -20.27
CA ALA A 29 -0.07 11.46 -18.90
C ALA A 29 -0.54 12.92 -18.92
N GLY A 30 -1.75 13.15 -19.45
CA GLY A 30 -2.41 14.45 -19.26
C GLY A 30 -2.51 14.75 -17.77
N LYS A 31 -2.32 16.01 -17.36
CA LYS A 31 -2.54 16.40 -15.97
C LYS A 31 -3.95 15.96 -15.57
N PRO A 32 -4.12 15.19 -14.49
CA PRO A 32 -5.44 14.77 -14.06
C PRO A 32 -6.29 16.01 -13.81
N GLN A 33 -7.44 16.07 -14.48
CA GLN A 33 -8.41 17.14 -14.27
C GLN A 33 -8.93 17.02 -12.84
N ALA A 34 -8.99 18.12 -12.10
CA ALA A 34 -9.48 18.15 -10.73
C ALA A 34 -10.97 17.76 -10.71
N MET A 35 -11.28 16.47 -10.64
CA MET A 35 -12.61 16.00 -10.34
C MET A 35 -12.80 16.08 -8.83
N GLN A 36 -13.61 17.03 -8.38
CA GLN A 36 -14.05 17.11 -6.99
C GLN A 36 -15.45 16.52 -6.87
N SER A 37 -15.54 15.36 -6.23
CA SER A 37 -16.82 14.80 -5.77
C SER A 37 -16.58 14.16 -4.41
N ALA A 38 -17.44 14.52 -3.44
CA ALA A 38 -17.28 14.14 -2.03
C ALA A 38 -17.13 12.63 -1.79
N LEU A 39 -17.68 11.80 -2.70
CA LEU A 39 -17.63 10.34 -2.64
C LEU A 39 -16.78 9.71 -3.75
N SER A 40 -16.27 10.48 -4.71
CA SER A 40 -15.42 9.96 -5.79
C SER A 40 -13.92 10.01 -5.45
N GLY A 41 -13.57 10.59 -4.30
CA GLY A 41 -12.19 10.81 -3.88
C GLY A 41 -11.62 12.10 -4.47
N ASN A 42 -10.60 12.64 -3.81
CA ASN A 42 -9.90 13.82 -4.30
C ASN A 42 -8.56 13.40 -4.91
N HIS A 43 -8.12 14.14 -5.93
CA HIS A 43 -6.70 14.20 -6.23
C HIS A 43 -6.01 14.83 -5.03
N VAL A 44 -5.34 14.00 -4.24
CA VAL A 44 -4.48 14.45 -3.15
C VAL A 44 -3.08 14.57 -3.72
N ASP A 45 -2.47 15.74 -3.54
CA ASP A 45 -1.11 15.99 -4.01
C ASP A 45 -0.16 14.89 -3.54
N HIS A 46 0.76 14.48 -4.42
CA HIS A 46 1.77 13.45 -4.16
C HIS A 46 1.23 12.03 -3.96
N TRP A 47 0.01 11.72 -4.38
CA TRP A 47 -0.52 10.34 -4.44
C TRP A 47 -0.86 9.94 -5.88
N TYR A 48 -0.38 8.77 -6.29
CA TYR A 48 -0.76 8.14 -7.55
C TYR A 48 -2.24 7.71 -7.54
N ARG A 49 -2.68 7.11 -6.42
CA ARG A 49 -4.07 6.67 -6.22
C ARG A 49 -4.98 7.81 -5.79
N LEU A 50 -6.26 7.73 -6.18
CA LEU A 50 -7.30 8.59 -5.62
C LEU A 50 -7.53 8.25 -4.14
N ILE A 51 -7.34 9.22 -3.27
CA ILE A 51 -7.47 9.04 -1.82
C ILE A 51 -8.87 9.51 -1.41
N ASN A 52 -9.68 8.58 -0.93
CA ASN A 52 -11.03 8.85 -0.46
C ASN A 52 -11.20 8.43 1.01
N ARG A 53 -10.63 9.24 1.90
CA ARG A 53 -10.66 8.97 3.36
C ARG A 53 -12.09 8.87 3.88
N LEU A 54 -12.99 9.74 3.43
CA LEU A 54 -14.38 9.75 3.86
C LEU A 54 -15.10 8.44 3.50
N MET A 55 -14.94 7.95 2.28
CA MET A 55 -15.52 6.67 1.88
C MET A 55 -14.95 5.51 2.72
N TRP A 56 -13.64 5.48 2.98
CA TRP A 56 -13.05 4.41 3.79
C TRP A 56 -13.55 4.44 5.23
N ILE A 57 -13.72 5.64 5.81
CA ILE A 57 -14.35 5.82 7.12
C ILE A 57 -15.78 5.31 7.10
N TRP A 58 -16.54 5.68 6.08
CA TRP A 58 -17.92 5.21 5.94
C TRP A 58 -18.02 3.69 5.79
N ARG A 59 -17.00 3.04 5.22
CA ARG A 59 -16.90 1.57 5.11
C ARG A 59 -16.38 0.88 6.39
N GLY A 60 -16.08 1.64 7.45
CA GLY A 60 -15.76 1.10 8.77
C GLY A 60 -14.28 1.13 9.17
N VAL A 61 -13.40 1.76 8.39
CA VAL A 61 -11.99 1.95 8.79
C VAL A 61 -11.89 3.19 9.68
N THR A 62 -11.21 3.13 10.81
CA THR A 62 -11.12 4.31 11.68
C THR A 62 -10.22 5.40 11.06
N PRO A 63 -10.53 6.70 11.26
CA PRO A 63 -9.69 7.78 10.73
C PRO A 63 -8.23 7.69 11.19
N GLN A 64 -8.00 7.25 12.44
CA GLN A 64 -6.67 7.08 13.00
C GLN A 64 -5.86 6.02 12.23
N GLU A 65 -6.45 4.84 11.97
CA GLU A 65 -5.78 3.77 11.23
C GLU A 65 -5.43 4.19 9.80
N ILE A 66 -6.32 4.95 9.13
CA ILE A 66 -6.05 5.50 7.81
C ILE A 66 -4.81 6.39 7.85
N LEU A 67 -4.74 7.30 8.82
CA LEU A 67 -3.61 8.22 8.97
C LEU A 67 -2.33 7.48 9.36
N ASP A 68 -2.40 6.49 10.24
CA ASP A 68 -1.24 5.68 10.64
C ASP A 68 -0.64 4.91 9.45
N VAL A 69 -1.50 4.31 8.60
CA VAL A 69 -1.06 3.66 7.35
C VAL A 69 -0.43 4.67 6.41
N GLN A 70 -1.11 5.80 6.16
CA GLN A 70 -0.59 6.82 5.25
C GLN A 70 0.74 7.39 5.74
N ALA A 71 0.89 7.62 7.05
CA ALA A 71 2.14 8.08 7.64
C ALA A 71 3.29 7.10 7.39
N ARG A 72 3.07 5.79 7.56
CA ARG A 72 4.11 4.78 7.26
C ARG A 72 4.51 4.73 5.78
N ILE A 73 3.56 4.97 4.87
CA ILE A 73 3.83 5.08 3.43
C ILE A 73 4.67 6.33 3.12
N VAL A 74 4.27 7.48 3.66
CA VAL A 74 4.94 8.77 3.45
C VAL A 74 6.35 8.76 4.04
N MET A 75 6.51 8.27 5.27
CA MET A 75 7.79 8.24 6.00
C MET A 75 8.75 7.14 5.52
N SER A 76 8.35 6.31 4.54
CA SER A 76 9.25 5.27 4.03
C SER A 76 10.42 5.88 3.26
N GLU A 77 11.63 5.41 3.58
CA GLU A 77 12.88 5.75 2.86
C GLU A 77 13.16 4.75 1.71
N ALA A 78 12.27 3.78 1.49
CA ALA A 78 12.43 2.81 0.42
C ALA A 78 12.31 3.46 -0.97
N GLU A 79 12.99 2.85 -1.95
CA GLU A 79 12.96 3.27 -3.35
C GLU A 79 11.52 3.30 -3.90
N ARG A 80 11.19 4.38 -4.61
CA ARG A 80 9.89 4.62 -5.24
C ARG A 80 10.05 4.63 -6.75
N THR A 81 9.02 4.16 -7.48
CA THR A 81 8.97 4.29 -8.94
C THR A 81 9.02 5.75 -9.35
N ASP A 82 8.21 6.57 -8.68
CA ASP A 82 8.16 8.01 -8.86
C ASP A 82 8.44 8.68 -7.50
N PRO A 83 9.57 9.38 -7.35
CA PRO A 83 9.92 10.06 -6.10
C PRO A 83 8.88 11.08 -5.63
N GLU A 84 8.08 11.66 -6.54
CA GLU A 84 7.06 12.65 -6.19
C GLU A 84 5.76 12.02 -5.66
N LEU A 85 5.60 10.69 -5.80
CA LEU A 85 4.37 9.97 -5.45
C LEU A 85 4.62 9.00 -4.29
N PHE A 86 4.03 9.29 -3.13
CA PHE A 86 4.28 8.56 -1.88
C PHE A 86 3.95 7.07 -1.96
N ASP A 87 2.88 6.69 -2.64
CA ASP A 87 2.34 5.33 -2.70
C ASP A 87 2.93 4.44 -3.81
N THR A 88 4.09 4.84 -4.35
CA THR A 88 4.79 4.12 -5.42
C THR A 88 6.07 3.40 -4.94
N VAL A 89 6.17 3.11 -3.64
CA VAL A 89 7.27 2.31 -3.07
C VAL A 89 7.35 0.95 -3.74
N ILE A 90 8.54 0.59 -4.22
CA ILE A 90 8.77 -0.58 -5.07
C ILE A 90 8.87 -1.86 -4.23
N GLY A 91 8.11 -2.88 -4.61
CA GLY A 91 8.16 -4.22 -4.03
C GLY A 91 7.38 -4.37 -2.72
N TYR A 92 7.14 -5.61 -2.31
CA TYR A 92 6.32 -5.93 -1.13
C TYR A 92 7.13 -5.79 0.17
N ARG A 93 7.25 -4.56 0.67
CA ARG A 93 8.02 -4.19 1.87
C ARG A 93 7.40 -3.00 2.60
N GLY A 94 7.99 -2.63 3.75
CA GLY A 94 7.58 -1.45 4.52
C GLY A 94 7.47 -0.19 3.65
N GLY A 95 6.34 0.49 3.76
CA GLY A 95 5.98 1.67 2.96
C GLY A 95 5.27 1.37 1.63
N ASN A 96 5.26 0.13 1.14
CA ASN A 96 4.46 -0.21 -0.03
C ASN A 96 2.96 -0.20 0.31
N TRP A 97 2.15 0.36 -0.60
CA TRP A 97 0.71 0.53 -0.41
C TRP A 97 0.01 -0.76 0.03
N ILE A 98 0.15 -1.85 -0.74
CA ILE A 98 -0.56 -3.10 -0.42
C ILE A 98 -0.01 -3.75 0.84
N PHE A 99 1.31 -3.64 1.08
CA PHE A 99 1.94 -4.17 2.28
C PHE A 99 1.40 -3.51 3.55
N GLU A 100 1.33 -2.18 3.59
CA GLU A 100 0.88 -1.45 4.78
C GLU A 100 -0.61 -1.67 5.08
N TRP A 101 -1.46 -1.72 4.05
CA TRP A 101 -2.88 -2.05 4.22
C TRP A 101 -3.12 -3.51 4.62
N ALA A 102 -2.39 -4.46 4.02
CA ALA A 102 -2.46 -5.86 4.40
C ALA A 102 -1.99 -6.09 5.85
N LYS A 103 -0.96 -5.35 6.29
CA LYS A 103 -0.49 -5.37 7.67
C LYS A 103 -1.57 -4.92 8.65
N GLU A 104 -2.32 -3.86 8.36
CA GLU A 104 -3.47 -3.46 9.20
C GLU A 104 -4.57 -4.53 9.23
N ALA A 105 -4.90 -5.10 8.07
CA ALA A 105 -5.89 -6.19 8.01
C ALA A 105 -5.47 -7.40 8.87
N MET A 106 -4.18 -7.77 8.86
CA MET A 106 -3.64 -8.84 9.71
C MET A 106 -3.77 -8.53 11.20
N GLN A 107 -3.59 -7.27 11.62
CA GLN A 107 -3.81 -6.88 13.02
C GLN A 107 -5.28 -7.09 13.43
N TRP A 108 -6.23 -6.73 12.56
CA TRP A 108 -7.64 -6.98 12.79
C TRP A 108 -7.99 -8.46 12.85
N GLN A 109 -7.41 -9.27 11.95
CA GLN A 109 -7.58 -10.72 11.98
C GLN A 109 -7.08 -11.33 13.31
N GLN A 110 -5.93 -10.87 13.81
CA GLN A 110 -5.40 -11.31 15.10
C GLN A 110 -6.27 -10.85 16.28
N LYS A 111 -6.75 -9.61 16.27
CA LYS A 111 -7.68 -9.08 17.29
C LYS A 111 -8.98 -9.89 17.32
N ALA A 112 -9.52 -10.27 16.17
CA ALA A 112 -10.72 -11.09 16.06
C ALA A 112 -10.48 -12.50 16.60
N GLY A 113 -9.35 -13.14 16.26
CA GLY A 113 -9.01 -14.48 16.76
C GLY A 113 -8.72 -14.57 18.26
N ARG A 114 -8.39 -13.46 18.92
CA ARG A 114 -8.16 -13.40 20.37
C ARG A 114 -9.42 -13.19 21.21
N LYS A 115 -10.53 -12.75 20.60
CA LYS A 115 -11.78 -12.58 21.34
C LYS A 115 -12.42 -13.96 21.55
N PRO A 116 -12.72 -14.38 22.79
CA PRO A 116 -13.56 -15.54 23.00
C PRO A 116 -14.90 -15.27 22.33
N ILE A 117 -15.38 -16.25 21.57
CA ILE A 117 -16.72 -16.20 20.98
C ILE A 117 -17.68 -16.31 22.17
N LEU A 118 -18.22 -15.17 22.62
CA LEU A 118 -19.38 -15.18 23.51
C LEU A 118 -20.59 -15.53 22.64
N CYS A 119 -20.88 -16.83 22.57
CA CYS A 119 -22.17 -17.37 22.18
C CYS A 119 -23.06 -17.49 23.42
#